data_AF-A0A534ACM7-F1
#
_entry.id   AF-A0A534ACM7-F1
#
_cell.length_a   1.000
_cell.length_b   1.000
_cell.length_c   1.000
_cell.angle_alpha   90.00
_cell.angle_beta   90.00
_cell.angle_gamma   90.00
#
_symmetry.space_group_name_H-M   'P 1'
#
loop_
_entity.id
_entity.type
_entity.pdbx_description
1 polymer ?
#
loop_
_entity_poly.entity_id
_entity_poly.type
_entity_poly.pdbx_seq_one_letter_code
_entity_poly.pdbx_strand_id
1 'polypeptide(L)' 'MSVGILLLTHEAMGDALIETARHLLGRISLHVDAFSIPPGADTDFAMTSAAARVRKLDSGDGVLVLTDVFGATP' A
#
# COMPACT_ATOMS: atom_id res chain seq x y z
N MET A 1 -7.37 11.46 14.30
CA MET A 1 -6.27 10.52 14.56
C MET A 1 -6.59 9.23 13.85
N SER A 2 -5.84 8.90 12.80
CA SER A 2 -5.95 7.64 12.08
C SER A 2 -4.68 7.40 11.26
N VAL A 3 -4.16 6.18 11.32
CA VAL A 3 -3.03 5.74 10.50
C VAL A 3 -3.35 5.82 9.01
N GLY A 4 -2.34 6.08 8.19
CA GLY A 4 -2.39 5.80 6.75
C GLY A 4 -2.26 4.29 6.48
N ILE A 5 -2.72 3.83 5.32
CA ILE A 5 -2.59 2.43 4.89
C ILE A 5 -1.85 2.38 3.55
N LEU A 6 -0.79 1.59 3.49
CA LEU A 6 -0.12 1.23 2.24
C LEU A 6 -0.34 -0.27 1.96
N LEU A 7 -0.99 -0.58 0.85
CA LEU A 7 -1.01 -1.94 0.30
C LEU A 7 0.23 -2.10 -0.58
N LEU A 8 1.13 -3.01 -0.21
CA LEU A 8 2.37 -3.31 -0.93
C LEU A 8 2.29 -4.74 -1.43
N THR A 9 1.96 -4.92 -2.71
CA THR A 9 1.63 -6.24 -3.27
C THR A 9 2.32 -6.47 -4.60
N HIS A 10 2.34 -7.70 -5.07
CA HIS A 10 2.57 -7.94 -6.49
C HIS A 10 1.34 -7.53 -7.31
N GLU A 11 1.60 -7.17 -8.57
CA GLU A 11 0.58 -6.94 -9.60
C GLU A 11 -0.58 -6.03 -9.13
N ALA A 12 -1.78 -6.17 -9.69
CA ALA A 12 -2.92 -5.28 -9.42
C ALA A 12 -3.70 -5.62 -8.12
N MET A 13 -3.14 -6.45 -7.22
CA MET A 13 -3.88 -6.96 -6.07
C MET A 13 -4.28 -5.85 -5.08
N GLY A 14 -3.36 -4.94 -4.76
CA GLY A 14 -3.63 -3.81 -3.87
C GLY A 14 -4.76 -2.91 -4.37
N ASP A 15 -4.74 -2.54 -5.65
CA ASP A 15 -5.80 -1.72 -6.25
C ASP A 15 -7.16 -2.43 -6.20
N ALA A 16 -7.20 -3.73 -6.53
CA ALA A 16 -8.43 -4.52 -6.48
C ALA A 16 -9.02 -4.60 -5.06
N LEU A 17 -8.17 -4.68 -4.04
CA LEU A 17 -8.60 -4.65 -2.63
C LEU A 17 -9.17 -3.30 -2.23
N ILE A 18 -8.57 -2.18 -2.67
CA ILE A 18 -9.11 -0.83 -2.41
C ILE A 18 -10.49 -0.69 -3.06
N GLU A 19 -10.64 -1.09 -4.32
CA GLU A 19 -11.92 -1.00 -5.02
C GLU A 19 -12.99 -1.86 -4.36
N THR A 20 -12.62 -3.08 -3.93
CA THR A 20 -13.54 -3.94 -3.18
C THR A 20 -13.95 -3.30 -1.85
N ALA A 21 -13.00 -2.72 -1.11
CA ALA A 21 -13.30 -2.02 0.14
C ALA A 21 -14.20 -0.79 -0.07
N ARG A 22 -13.98 -0.01 -1.15
CA ARG A 22 -14.86 1.10 -1.53
C ARG A 22 -16.27 0.63 -1.85
N HIS A 23 -16.40 -0.48 -2.57
CA HIS A 23 -17.70 -1.06 -2.89
C HIS A 23 -18.47 -1.50 -1.64
N LEU A 24 -17.79 -2.16 -0.70
CA LEU A 24 -18.42 -2.73 0.50
C LEU A 24 -18.66 -1.70 1.62
N LEU A 25 -17.73 -0.77 1.82
CA LEU A 25 -17.76 0.19 2.92
C LEU A 25 -18.25 1.58 2.50
N GLY A 26 -18.39 1.81 1.18
CA GLY A 26 -18.68 3.13 0.63
C GLY A 26 -17.46 4.06 0.77
N ARG A 27 -17.60 5.10 1.60
CA ARG A 27 -16.53 6.10 1.76
C ARG A 27 -15.45 5.58 2.70
N ILE A 28 -14.25 5.38 2.17
CA ILE A 28 -13.05 5.14 2.98
C ILE A 28 -12.54 6.50 3.49
N SER A 29 -12.60 6.72 4.80
CA SER A 29 -12.10 7.95 5.44
C SER A 29 -10.61 7.92 5.75
N LEU A 30 -9.98 6.75 5.68
CA LEU A 30 -8.53 6.59 5.86
C LEU A 30 -7.80 7.00 4.58
N HIS A 31 -6.58 7.53 4.72
CA HIS A 31 -5.67 7.69 3.59
C HIS A 31 -5.13 6.32 3.21
N VAL A 32 -5.45 5.87 1.99
CA VAL A 32 -5.04 4.56 1.50
C VAL A 32 -4.38 4.73 0.14
N ASP A 33 -3.25 4.06 -0.05
CA ASP A 33 -2.54 3.96 -1.32
C ASP A 33 -2.15 2.49 -1.59
N ALA A 34 -1.99 2.14 -2.86
CA ALA A 34 -1.49 0.84 -3.29
C ALA A 34 -0.23 1.01 -4.13
N PHE A 35 0.78 0.19 -3.85
CA PHE A 35 2.00 0.11 -4.63
C PHE A 35 2.26 -1.33 -5.06
N SER A 36 2.23 -1.51 -6.38
CA SER A 36 2.46 -2.80 -7.02
C SER A 36 3.92 -2.97 -7.39
N ILE A 37 4.52 -4.08 -6.97
CA ILE A 37 5.86 -4.50 -7.38
C ILE A 37 5.74 -5.42 -8.61
N PRO A 38 6.21 -5.01 -9.80
CA PRO A 38 6.21 -5.87 -10.97
C PRO A 38 7.27 -6.99 -10.84
N PRO A 39 7.08 -8.12 -11.52
CA PRO A 39 8.09 -9.17 -11.58
C PRO A 39 9.43 -8.65 -12.11
N GLY A 40 10.53 -8.98 -11.42
CA GLY A 40 11.88 -8.55 -11.80
C GLY A 40 12.16 -7.06 -11.55
N ALA A 41 11.31 -6.37 -10.78
CA ALA A 41 11.61 -5.00 -10.35
C ALA A 41 12.92 -4.93 -9.58
N ASP A 42 13.64 -3.82 -9.75
CA ASP A 42 14.75 -3.45 -8.88
C ASP A 42 14.23 -3.18 -7.47
N THR A 43 14.71 -3.98 -6.51
CA THR A 43 14.31 -3.91 -5.10
C THR A 43 14.71 -2.59 -4.45
N ASP A 44 15.83 -1.98 -4.85
CA ASP A 44 16.28 -0.72 -4.24
C ASP A 44 15.39 0.44 -4.69
N PHE A 45 15.02 0.43 -5.97
CA PHE A 45 14.04 1.37 -6.52
C PHE A 45 12.65 1.18 -5.88
N ALA A 46 12.22 -0.07 -5.72
CA ALA A 46 10.98 -0.42 -5.05
C ALA A 46 10.94 0.09 -3.60
N MET A 47 11.99 -0.19 -2.82
CA MET A 47 12.10 0.27 -1.43
C MET A 47 12.08 1.79 -1.32
N THR A 48 12.78 2.49 -2.21
CA THR A 48 12.79 3.96 -2.26
C THR A 48 11.39 4.51 -2.56
N SER A 49 10.69 3.89 -3.51
CA SER A 49 9.33 4.27 -3.91
C SER A 49 8.31 4.01 -2.79
N ALA A 50 8.38 2.85 -2.15
CA ALA A 50 7.55 2.49 -1.00
C ALA A 50 7.75 3.47 0.17
N ALA A 51 9.01 3.78 0.51
CA ALA A 51 9.33 4.74 1.57
C ALA A 51 8.81 6.15 1.27
N ALA A 52 8.84 6.58 -0.01
CA ALA A 52 8.28 7.87 -0.41
C ALA A 52 6.75 7.91 -0.26
N ARG A 53 6.06 6.80 -0.53
CA ARG A 53 4.61 6.68 -0.33
C ARG A 53 4.23 6.63 1.15
N VAL A 54 4.98 5.90 1.98
CA VAL A 54 4.82 5.91 3.44
C VAL A 54 4.90 7.34 3.99
N ARG A 55 5.92 8.13 3.59
CA ARG A 55 6.04 9.53 4.02
C ARG A 55 4.87 10.42 3.58
N LYS A 56 4.23 10.11 2.45
CA LYS A 56 3.04 10.85 1.97
C LYS A 56 1.77 10.46 2.73
N LEU A 57 1.67 9.21 3.16
CA LEU A 57 0.53 8.68 3.89
C LEU A 57 0.55 9.04 5.38
N ASP A 58 1.74 9.23 5.96
CA ASP A 58 1.89 9.57 7.36
C ASP A 58 1.39 11.00 7.65
N SER A 59 0.32 11.08 8.44
CA SER A 59 -0.28 12.32 8.90
C SER A 59 0.00 12.62 10.38
N GLY A 60 0.93 11.88 10.99
CA GLY A 60 1.37 12.05 12.38
C GLY A 60 1.06 10.85 13.29
N ASP A 61 0.20 9.94 12.85
CA ASP A 61 -0.16 8.71 13.59
C ASP A 61 0.55 7.45 13.03
N GLY A 62 1.39 7.59 12.00
CA GLY A 62 2.11 6.49 11.36
C GLY A 62 1.34 5.83 10.20
N VAL A 63 1.92 4.76 9.67
CA VAL A 63 1.41 4.02 8.49
C VAL A 63 1.40 2.53 8.76
N LEU A 64 0.27 1.89 8.46
CA LEU A 64 0.14 0.44 8.41
C LEU A 64 0.46 -0.05 6.99
N VAL A 65 1.52 -0.85 6.85
CA VAL A 65 1.86 -1.53 5.60
C VAL A 65 1.25 -2.93 5.62
N LEU A 66 0.49 -3.26 4.58
CA LEU A 66 -0.12 -4.56 4.38
C LEU A 66 0.45 -5.18 3.10
N THR A 67 0.96 -6.39 3.22
CA THR A 67 1.59 -7.14 2.13
C THR A 67 0.78 -8.37 1.76
N ASP A 68 0.93 -8.86 0.53
CA ASP A 68 0.19 -9.99 0.00
C ASP A 68 0.60 -11.32 0.65
N VAL A 69 1.90 -11.60 0.72
CA VAL A 69 2.46 -12.88 1.15
C VAL A 69 3.75 -12.64 1.94
N PHE A 70 3.80 -13.23 3.14
CA PHE A 70 5.00 -13.22 3.96
C PHE A 70 6.18 -13.91 3.27
N GLY A 71 7.35 -13.27 3.28
CA GLY A 71 8.61 -13.83 2.77
C GLY A 71 8.83 -13.64 1.26
N ALA A 72 7.92 -12.95 0.57
CA ALA A 72 8.14 -12.52 -0.81
C ALA A 72 8.81 -11.12 -0.87
N THR A 73 9.08 -10.63 -2.08
CA THR A 73 9.68 -9.30 -2.33
C THR A 73 8.97 -8.07 -1.73
N PRO A 74 7.63 -7.97 -1.69
CA PRO A 74 6.95 -6.71 -1.39
C PRO A 74 7.22 -6.24 0.04
#